data_AF-A0A9D2N8C7-F1
#
_entry.id   AF-A0A9D2N8C7-F1
#
_cell.length_a   1.000
_cell.length_b   1.000
_cell.length_c   1.000
_cell.angle_alpha   90.00
_cell.angle_beta   90.00
_cell.angle_gamma   90.00
#
_symmetry.space_group_name_H-M   'P 1'
#
loop_
_entity.id
_entity.type
_entity.pdbx_description
1 polymer ?
#
loop_
_entity_poly.entity_id
_entity_poly.type
_entity_poly.pdbx_seq_one_letter_code
_entity_poly.pdbx_strand_id
1 'polypeptide(L)'
;MEAWLLGDKEALLKAYPFAKKQVLQKYVPDSIVGTWEVMADIVYKGGIHALKRNAASYYEIGKFKCECAASIGKYLDIRKNESPSFNYFISKLDYVCSGST
;
A
#
# COMPACT_ATOMS: atom_id res chain seq x y z
N MET A 1 -3.66 6.58 4.26
CA MET A 1 -4.24 5.23 3.98
C MET A 1 -3.41 4.46 2.97
N GLU A 2 -3.05 5.03 1.81
CA GLU A 2 -2.25 4.33 0.77
C GLU A 2 -0.87 3.86 1.28
N ALA A 3 -0.25 4.62 2.18
CA ALA A 3 1.01 4.24 2.85
C ALA A 3 0.89 2.94 3.63
N TRP A 4 -0.28 2.66 4.19
CA TRP A 4 -0.53 1.45 4.97
C TRP A 4 -0.55 0.19 4.09
N LEU A 5 -0.92 0.33 2.81
CA LEU A 5 -0.88 -0.79 1.85
C LEU A 5 0.57 -1.21 1.51
N LEU A 6 1.51 -0.27 1.58
CA LEU A 6 2.94 -0.54 1.36
C LEU A 6 3.66 -1.00 2.64
N GLY A 7 3.01 -0.88 3.80
CA GLY A 7 3.59 -1.21 5.09
C GLY A 7 3.68 -2.72 5.36
N ASP A 8 2.83 -3.55 4.75
CA ASP A 8 2.99 -5.01 4.74
C ASP A 8 3.54 -5.44 3.37
N LYS A 9 4.88 -5.58 3.32
CA LYS A 9 5.59 -5.96 2.10
C LYS A 9 5.24 -7.38 1.66
N GLU A 10 4.94 -8.30 2.58
CA GLU A 10 4.56 -9.67 2.24
C GLU A 10 3.19 -9.71 1.58
N ALA A 11 2.21 -8.98 2.10
CA ALA A 11 0.89 -8.85 1.50
C ALA A 11 0.96 -8.29 0.07
N LEU A 12 1.79 -7.26 -0.13
CA LEU A 12 1.99 -6.69 -1.46
C LEU A 12 2.60 -7.70 -2.43
N LEU A 13 3.63 -8.44 -2.01
CA LEU A 13 4.28 -9.44 -2.86
C LEU A 13 3.37 -10.65 -3.15
N LYS A 14 2.45 -10.99 -2.24
CA LYS A 14 1.40 -12.00 -2.50
C LYS A 14 0.37 -11.50 -3.52
N ALA A 15 -0.05 -10.25 -3.40
CA ALA A 15 -0.98 -9.63 -4.35
C ALA A 15 -0.36 -9.44 -5.74
N TYR A 16 0.92 -9.06 -5.79
CA TYR A 16 1.66 -8.76 -7.01
C TYR A 16 3.03 -9.46 -7.01
N PRO A 17 3.11 -10.73 -7.42
CA PRO A 17 4.38 -11.48 -7.45
C PRO A 17 5.45 -10.85 -8.36
N PHE A 18 5.02 -10.07 -9.36
CA PHE A 18 5.89 -9.34 -10.29
C PHE A 18 6.32 -7.96 -9.79
N ALA A 19 5.94 -7.58 -8.57
CA ALA A 19 6.27 -6.29 -8.00
C ALA A 19 7.79 -6.05 -7.95
N LYS A 20 8.20 -4.80 -8.20
CA LYS A 20 9.61 -4.41 -8.18
C LYS A 20 10.15 -4.37 -6.75
N LYS A 21 10.65 -5.52 -6.28
CA LYS A 21 11.19 -5.71 -4.92
C LYS A 21 12.22 -4.65 -4.50
N GLN A 22 13.08 -4.22 -5.41
CA GLN A 22 14.10 -3.21 -5.13
C GLN A 22 13.50 -1.83 -4.79
N VAL A 23 12.37 -1.47 -5.40
CA VAL A 23 11.66 -0.21 -5.10
C VAL A 23 10.93 -0.36 -3.76
N LEU A 24 10.25 -1.50 -3.56
CA LEU A 24 9.54 -1.81 -2.31
C LEU A 24 10.47 -1.84 -1.09
N GLN A 25 11.67 -2.40 -1.22
CA GLN A 25 12.66 -2.46 -0.12
C GLN A 25 13.17 -1.08 0.30
N LYS A 26 13.23 -0.12 -0.63
CA LYS A 26 13.64 1.26 -0.36
C LYS A 26 12.50 2.13 0.18
N TYR A 27 11.26 1.66 0.11
CA TYR A 27 10.13 2.41 0.63
C TYR A 27 10.20 2.49 2.15
N VAL A 28 10.13 3.72 2.65
CA VAL A 28 10.05 4.02 4.08
C VAL A 28 8.59 4.33 4.41
N PRO A 29 7.93 3.51 5.25
CA PRO A 29 6.56 3.78 5.67
C PRO A 29 6.41 5.18 6.27
N ASP A 30 5.26 5.81 6.04
CA ASP A 30 4.87 7.15 6.53
C ASP A 30 5.76 8.32 6.06
N SER A 31 6.67 8.09 5.13
CA SER A 31 7.44 9.17 4.51
C SER A 31 6.54 10.11 3.70
N ILE A 32 6.83 11.42 3.74
CA ILE A 32 6.15 12.45 2.94
C ILE A 32 6.68 12.37 1.50
N VAL A 33 6.28 11.32 0.80
CA VAL A 33 6.56 11.09 -0.62
C VAL A 33 5.26 10.80 -1.34
N GLY A 34 5.31 10.92 -2.67
CA GLY A 34 4.27 10.46 -3.59
C GLY A 34 4.03 8.96 -3.45
N THR A 35 3.26 8.58 -2.43
CA THR A 35 3.12 7.19 -1.96
C THR A 35 2.42 6.34 -3.01
N TRP A 36 1.46 6.91 -3.73
CA TRP A 36 0.79 6.21 -4.81
C TRP A 36 1.67 6.12 -6.07
N GLU A 37 2.53 7.10 -6.33
CA GLU A 37 3.55 7.01 -7.39
C GLU A 37 4.51 5.87 -7.11
N VAL A 38 4.96 5.72 -5.86
CA VAL A 38 5.79 4.59 -5.43
C VAL A 38 5.03 3.27 -5.60
N MET A 39 3.77 3.21 -5.19
CA MET A 39 2.92 2.04 -5.41
C MET A 39 2.83 1.69 -6.90
N ALA A 40 2.58 2.66 -7.77
CA ALA A 40 2.54 2.46 -9.23
C ALA A 40 3.89 1.99 -9.77
N ASP A 41 5.01 2.54 -9.30
CA ASP A 41 6.34 2.10 -9.68
C ASP A 41 6.66 0.67 -9.24
N ILE A 42 6.07 0.22 -8.14
CA ILE A 42 6.22 -1.14 -7.63
C ILE A 42 5.38 -2.12 -8.45
N VAL A 43 4.10 -1.84 -8.68
CA VAL A 43 3.13 -2.86 -9.19
C VAL A 43 2.77 -2.71 -10.67
N TYR A 44 2.82 -1.49 -11.23
CA TYR A 44 2.42 -1.26 -12.62
C TYR A 44 3.59 -1.52 -13.58
N LYS A 45 3.34 -2.24 -14.67
CA LYS A 45 4.36 -2.49 -15.71
C LYS A 45 4.75 -1.17 -16.38
N GLY A 46 6.03 -0.81 -16.28
CA GLY A 46 6.52 0.49 -16.75
C GLY A 46 6.31 1.66 -15.76
N GLY A 47 5.80 1.37 -14.56
CA GLY A 47 5.71 2.31 -13.44
C GLY A 47 4.73 3.46 -13.65
N ILE A 48 4.90 4.51 -12.86
CA ILE A 48 4.00 5.66 -12.82
C ILE A 48 3.88 6.37 -14.18
N HIS A 49 4.99 6.45 -14.92
CA HIS A 49 4.99 7.09 -16.23
C HIS A 49 4.17 6.32 -17.26
N ALA A 50 4.27 4.99 -17.27
CA ALA A 50 3.45 4.17 -18.16
C ALA A 50 1.97 4.24 -17.77
N LEU A 51 1.66 4.21 -16.47
CA LEU A 51 0.29 4.36 -15.97
C LEU A 51 -0.32 5.69 -16.43
N LYS A 52 0.37 6.81 -16.20
CA LYS A 52 -0.11 8.14 -16.61
C LYS A 52 -0.27 8.28 -18.13
N ARG A 53 0.60 7.66 -18.93
CA ARG A 53 0.48 7.66 -20.40
C ARG A 53 -0.69 6.81 -20.91
N ASN A 54 -0.95 5.69 -20.26
CA ASN A 54 -1.97 4.73 -20.70
C ASN A 54 -3.37 5.05 -20.13
N ALA A 55 -3.45 5.80 -19.04
CA ALA A 55 -4.71 6.20 -18.45
C ALA A 55 -5.41 7.23 -19.35
N ALA A 56 -6.58 6.87 -19.86
CA ALA A 56 -7.43 7.77 -20.64
C ALA A 56 -7.99 8.94 -19.79
N SER A 57 -8.05 8.77 -18.47
CA SER A 57 -8.57 9.78 -17.54
C SER A 57 -8.06 9.55 -16.12
N TYR A 58 -8.29 10.55 -15.24
CA TYR A 58 -8.02 10.43 -13.81
C TYR A 58 -8.86 9.32 -13.13
N TYR A 59 -10.01 8.98 -13.71
CA TYR A 59 -10.85 7.89 -13.23
C TYR A 59 -10.13 6.54 -13.32
N GLU A 60 -9.42 6.26 -14.42
CA GLU A 60 -8.65 5.02 -14.58
C GLU A 60 -7.51 4.90 -13.56
N ILE A 61 -6.88 6.02 -13.20
CA ILE A 61 -5.89 6.06 -12.11
C ILE A 61 -6.55 5.74 -10.77
N GLY A 62 -7.74 6.30 -10.51
CA GLY A 62 -8.54 5.99 -9.33
C GLY A 62 -8.93 4.52 -9.25
N LYS A 63 -9.36 3.94 -10.38
CA LYS A 63 -9.70 2.52 -10.48
C LYS A 63 -8.50 1.63 -10.16
N PHE A 64 -7.32 1.95 -10.72
CA PHE A 64 -6.08 1.24 -10.41
C PHE A 64 -5.73 1.31 -8.90
N LYS A 65 -5.91 2.47 -8.25
CA LYS A 65 -5.73 2.60 -6.80
C LYS A 65 -6.68 1.69 -6.02
N CYS A 66 -7.95 1.65 -6.40
CA CYS A 66 -8.95 0.77 -5.79
C CYS A 66 -8.59 -0.71 -5.98
N GLU A 67 -8.13 -1.11 -7.16
CA GLU A 67 -7.67 -2.46 -7.46
C GLU A 67 -6.47 -2.85 -6.60
N CYS A 68 -5.52 -1.93 -6.40
CA CYS A 68 -4.38 -2.13 -5.51
C CYS A 68 -4.84 -2.34 -4.06
N ALA A 69 -5.72 -1.46 -3.55
CA ALA A 69 -6.25 -1.56 -2.20
C ALA A 69 -6.99 -2.89 -1.98
N ALA A 70 -7.85 -3.29 -2.92
CA ALA A 70 -8.59 -4.53 -2.85
C ALA A 70 -7.68 -5.78 -2.93
N SER A 71 -6.64 -5.74 -3.77
CA SER A 71 -5.75 -6.89 -3.98
C SER A 71 -4.79 -7.09 -2.81
N ILE A 72 -4.18 -6.01 -2.33
CA ILE A 72 -3.26 -6.04 -1.19
C ILE A 72 -4.03 -6.30 0.10
N GLY A 73 -5.18 -5.66 0.28
CA GLY A 73 -6.02 -5.79 1.47
C GLY A 73 -6.46 -7.22 1.78
N LYS A 74 -6.60 -8.09 0.77
CA LYS A 74 -6.91 -9.52 0.95
C LYS A 74 -5.84 -10.30 1.71
N TYR A 75 -4.59 -9.87 1.62
CA TYR A 75 -3.44 -10.56 2.22
C TYR A 75 -2.84 -9.78 3.39
N LEU A 76 -3.32 -8.55 3.64
CA LEU A 76 -2.81 -7.64 4.64
C LEU A 76 -2.94 -8.26 6.03
N ASP A 77 -1.80 -8.48 6.68
CA ASP A 77 -1.76 -8.84 8.09
C ASP A 77 -1.53 -7.56 8.91
N ILE A 78 -2.55 -7.17 9.67
CA ILE A 78 -2.50 -5.94 10.48
C ILE A 78 -1.38 -5.94 11.52
N ARG A 79 -0.83 -7.12 11.86
CA ARG A 79 0.25 -7.28 12.85
C ARG A 79 1.64 -7.29 12.23
N LYS A 80 1.75 -7.37 10.89
CA LYS A 80 3.01 -7.34 10.15
C LYS A 80 3.30 -6.02 9.45
N ASN A 81 2.40 -5.04 9.61
CA ASN A 81 2.54 -3.76 8.96
C ASN A 81 3.67 -2.94 9.61
N GLU A 82 4.61 -2.45 8.81
CA GLU A 82 5.76 -1.66 9.28
C GLU A 82 5.43 -0.16 9.45
N SER A 83 4.23 0.32 9.07
CA SER A 83 3.85 1.73 9.21
C SER A 83 3.64 2.13 10.67
N PRO A 84 4.41 3.10 11.21
CA PRO A 84 4.20 3.59 12.58
C PRO A 84 2.80 4.13 12.84
N SER A 85 2.25 4.92 11.92
CA SER A 85 0.91 5.50 12.03
C SER A 85 -0.18 4.44 11.96
N PHE A 86 -0.01 3.40 11.14
CA PHE A 86 -0.92 2.26 11.10
C PHE A 86 -0.89 1.50 12.43
N ASN A 87 0.30 1.18 12.93
CA ASN A 87 0.46 0.45 14.19
C ASN A 87 -0.10 1.25 15.37
N TYR A 88 0.08 2.57 15.37
CA TYR A 88 -0.57 3.43 16.36
C TYR A 88 -2.10 3.33 16.27
N PHE A 89 -2.68 3.42 15.07
CA PHE A 89 -4.11 3.27 14.87
C PHE A 89 -4.63 1.91 15.37
N ILE A 90 -3.97 0.81 14.98
CA ILE A 90 -4.31 -0.54 15.44
C ILE A 90 -4.22 -0.65 16.96
N SER A 91 -3.19 -0.08 17.60
CA SER A 91 -3.05 -0.10 19.06
C SER A 91 -4.22 0.60 19.77
N LYS A 92 -4.77 1.67 19.18
CA LYS A 92 -5.95 2.36 19.73
C LYS A 92 -7.22 1.54 19.55
N LEU A 93 -7.36 0.84 18.43
CA LEU A 93 -8.47 -0.10 18.24
C LEU A 93 -8.40 -1.25 19.23
N ASP A 94 -7.22 -1.84 19.43
CA ASP A 94 -7.02 -2.92 20.39
C ASP A 94 -7.42 -2.49 21.79
N TYR A 95 -6.97 -1.31 22.23
CA TYR A 95 -7.33 -0.75 23.53
C TYR A 95 -8.84 -0.60 23.72
N VAL A 96 -9.55 -0.10 22.69
CA VAL A 96 -11.00 0.06 22.72
C VAL A 96 -11.70 -1.30 22.76
N CYS A 97 -11.22 -2.27 21.98
CA CYS A 97 -11.81 -3.61 21.88
C CYS A 97 -11.51 -4.52 23.07
N SER A 98 -10.38 -4.32 23.77
CA SER A 98 -10.00 -5.11 24.95
C SER A 98 -10.83 -4.80 26.19
N GLY A 99 -11.72 -3.79 26.12
CA GLY A 99 -12.51 -3.32 27.25
C GLY A 99 -11.64 -2.50 28.19
N SER A 100 -11.95 -1.21 28.31
CA SER A 100 -11.53 -0.43 29.46
C SER A 100 -12.11 -1.10 30.72
N THR A 101 -11.31 -1.91 31.42
CA THR A 101 -11.52 -2.15 32.86
C THR A 101 -11.24 -0.87 33.63
#